data_AF-A0A4Y2DUF1-F1
#
_entry.id   AF-A0A4Y2DUF1-F1
#
_cell.length_a   1.000
_cell.length_b   1.000
_cell.length_c   1.000
_cell.angle_alpha   90.00
_cell.angle_beta   90.00
_cell.angle_gamma   90.00
#
_symmetry.space_group_name_H-M   'P 1'
#
loop_
_entity.id
_entity.type
_entity.pdbx_description
1 polymer ?
#
loop_
_entity_poly.entity_id
_entity_poly.type
_entity_poly.pdbx_seq_one_letter_code
_entity_poly.pdbx_strand_id
1 'polypeptide(L)'
;MDDSDSVCIFCGNKLENEIALIEKGLESIIQASLRVKDGLHERLREKTKITVQKSFRQKYTRPSSIWASIKQKETYESAPTKSSFSRSSKEKFDFKNDCFICGKPAVVDSKY
;
A
#
# COMPACT_ATOMS: atom_id res chain seq x y z
N MET A 1 18.58 -31.15 3.64
CA MET A 1 17.48 -30.78 2.74
C MET A 1 16.82 -29.59 3.40
N ASP A 2 17.26 -28.39 3.01
CA ASP A 2 16.94 -27.17 3.75
C ASP A 2 15.53 -26.70 3.41
N ASP A 3 14.64 -26.71 4.41
CA ASP A 3 13.21 -26.31 4.38
C ASP A 3 12.94 -24.82 4.03
N SER A 4 13.94 -24.11 3.50
CA SER A 4 13.90 -22.66 3.23
C SER A 4 13.12 -22.29 1.96
N ASP A 5 12.77 -23.27 1.11
CA ASP A 5 12.10 -23.03 -0.17
C ASP A 5 10.58 -22.85 -0.06
N SER A 6 10.03 -22.95 1.14
CA SER A 6 8.58 -22.87 1.36
C SER A 6 8.07 -21.45 1.61
N VAL A 7 8.93 -20.42 1.72
CA VAL A 7 8.51 -19.05 2.08
C VAL A 7 8.88 -18.01 1.02
N CYS A 8 7.91 -17.19 0.63
CA CYS A 8 8.10 -16.13 -0.36
C CYS A 8 8.92 -14.97 0.21
N ILE A 9 10.02 -14.61 -0.47
CA ILE A 9 10.93 -13.53 -0.03
C ILE A 9 10.23 -12.15 0.04
N PHE A 10 9.17 -11.93 -0.76
CA PHE A 10 8.46 -10.66 -0.80
C PHE A 10 7.38 -10.50 0.27
N CYS A 11 6.75 -11.59 0.72
CA CYS A 11 5.64 -11.52 1.67
C CYS A 11 5.84 -12.31 2.97
N GLY A 12 6.90 -13.10 3.09
CA GLY A 12 7.13 -13.94 4.26
C GLY A 12 6.11 -15.06 4.46
N ASN A 13 5.16 -15.24 3.53
CA ASN A 13 4.13 -16.27 3.60
C ASN A 13 4.59 -17.57 2.95
N LYS A 14 3.97 -18.68 3.35
CA LYS A 14 4.20 -19.98 2.72
C LYS A 14 3.76 -19.97 1.26
N LEU A 15 4.59 -20.53 0.39
CA LEU A 15 4.32 -20.74 -1.02
C LEU A 15 3.40 -21.96 -1.16
N GLU A 16 2.10 -21.75 -0.95
CA GLU A 16 1.14 -22.85 -0.93
C GLU A 16 0.76 -23.31 -2.35
N ASN A 17 0.63 -22.41 -3.33
CA ASN A 17 0.31 -22.73 -4.73
C ASN A 17 0.73 -21.61 -5.71
N GLU A 18 0.99 -21.98 -6.99
CA GLU A 18 1.41 -21.12 -8.11
C GLU A 18 2.74 -20.37 -7.94
N ILE A 19 3.80 -21.17 -7.89
CA ILE A 19 5.16 -20.71 -7.80
C ILE A 19 5.71 -20.46 -9.21
N ALA A 20 6.46 -19.38 -9.37
CA ALA A 20 7.27 -19.08 -10.55
C ALA A 20 8.74 -18.96 -10.14
N LEU A 21 9.58 -19.69 -10.86
CA LEU A 21 11.02 -19.51 -10.80
C LEU A 21 11.40 -18.31 -11.68
N ILE A 22 12.09 -17.33 -11.10
CA ILE A 22 12.60 -16.16 -11.83
C ILE A 22 14.11 -16.25 -11.89
N GLU A 23 14.59 -16.47 -13.11
CA GLU A 23 16.01 -16.34 -13.48
C GLU A 23 16.19 -15.09 -14.35
N LYS A 24 15.38 -14.98 -15.42
CA LYS A 24 15.35 -13.80 -16.30
C LYS A 24 14.47 -12.71 -15.70
N GLY A 25 15.04 -11.52 -15.49
CA GLY A 25 14.33 -10.35 -14.95
C GLY A 25 14.51 -10.13 -13.45
N LEU A 26 15.40 -10.89 -12.80
CA LEU A 26 15.85 -10.62 -11.43
C LEU A 26 16.44 -9.21 -11.29
N GLU A 27 17.21 -8.76 -12.28
CA GLU A 27 17.78 -7.41 -12.28
C GLU A 27 16.68 -6.33 -12.18
N SER A 28 15.57 -6.47 -12.92
CA SER A 28 14.46 -5.53 -12.84
C SER A 28 13.81 -5.47 -11.45
N ILE A 29 13.80 -6.61 -10.74
CA ILE A 29 13.30 -6.70 -9.37
C ILE A 29 14.28 -6.03 -8.40
N ILE A 30 15.58 -6.26 -8.55
CA ILE A 30 16.64 -5.61 -7.77
C ILE A 30 16.55 -4.09 -7.93
N GLN A 31 16.41 -3.60 -9.17
CA GLN A 31 16.22 -2.19 -9.47
C GLN A 31 14.94 -1.60 -8.83
N ALA A 32 13.84 -2.35 -8.84
CA ALA A 32 12.61 -1.93 -8.16
C ALA A 32 12.82 -1.83 -6.63
N SER A 33 13.50 -2.80 -6.02
CA SER A 33 13.86 -2.75 -4.60
C SER A 33 14.76 -1.56 -4.26
N LEU A 34 15.77 -1.26 -5.09
CA LEU A 34 16.64 -0.10 -4.89
C LEU A 34 15.85 1.22 -4.88
N ARG A 35 14.83 1.35 -5.74
CA ARG A 35 13.95 2.53 -5.77
C ARG A 35 13.08 2.64 -4.53
N VAL A 36 12.53 1.52 -4.04
CA VAL A 36 11.69 1.48 -2.83
C VAL A 36 12.54 1.56 -1.54
N LYS A 37 13.86 1.32 -1.64
CA LYS A 37 14.82 1.31 -0.53
C LYS A 37 14.43 0.35 0.60
N ASP A 38 13.82 -0.78 0.28
CA ASP A 38 13.31 -1.77 1.24
C ASP A 38 14.36 -2.80 1.72
N GLY A 39 15.61 -2.68 1.26
CA GLY A 39 16.70 -3.60 1.62
C GLY A 39 16.61 -4.98 0.97
N LEU A 40 15.56 -5.25 0.20
CA LEU A 40 15.32 -6.56 -0.41
C LEU A 40 16.37 -6.88 -1.49
N HIS A 41 16.92 -5.85 -2.14
CA HIS A 41 18.00 -5.93 -3.12
C HIS A 41 19.28 -6.56 -2.56
N GLU A 42 19.60 -6.38 -1.28
CA GLU A 42 20.78 -7.01 -0.66
C GLU A 42 20.63 -8.52 -0.66
N ARG A 43 19.46 -9.01 -0.24
CA ARG A 43 19.14 -10.45 -0.22
C ARG A 43 19.01 -11.07 -1.62
N LEU A 44 18.73 -10.25 -2.63
CA LEU A 44 18.58 -10.68 -4.01
C LEU A 44 19.89 -10.66 -4.81
N ARG A 45 20.86 -9.82 -4.44
CA ARG A 45 22.15 -9.73 -5.14
C ARG A 45 22.96 -11.02 -5.09
N GLU A 46 22.85 -11.76 -4.01
CA GLU A 46 23.54 -13.04 -3.81
C GLU A 46 22.83 -14.21 -4.49
N LYS A 47 21.61 -14.00 -5.01
CA LYS A 47 20.77 -15.05 -5.59
C LYS A 47 20.74 -14.98 -7.11
N THR A 48 21.08 -16.10 -7.74
CA THR A 48 20.98 -16.27 -9.20
C THR A 48 19.57 -16.64 -9.67
N LYS A 49 18.75 -17.20 -8.78
CA LYS A 49 17.35 -17.58 -9.03
C LYS A 49 16.52 -17.36 -7.78
N ILE A 50 15.27 -16.94 -7.96
CA ILE A 50 14.31 -16.83 -6.87
C ILE A 50 13.00 -17.51 -7.20
N THR A 51 12.39 -18.03 -6.14
CA THR A 51 11.11 -18.73 -6.18
C THR A 51 10.07 -17.79 -5.57
N VAL A 52 9.09 -17.37 -6.38
CA VAL A 52 8.12 -16.36 -5.97
C VAL A 52 6.72 -16.75 -6.43
N GLN A 53 5.70 -16.29 -5.73
CA GLN A 53 4.33 -16.47 -6.19
C GLN A 53 4.11 -15.69 -7.50
N LYS A 54 3.43 -16.27 -8.49
CA LYS A 54 3.16 -15.62 -9.80
C LYS A 54 2.55 -14.22 -9.66
N SER A 55 1.61 -14.08 -8.73
CA SER A 55 0.91 -12.82 -8.44
C SER A 55 1.85 -11.72 -7.93
N PHE A 56 2.93 -12.08 -7.23
CA PHE A 56 3.89 -11.14 -6.64
C PHE A 56 4.77 -10.48 -7.69
N ARG A 57 5.24 -11.25 -8.68
CA ARG A 57 6.08 -10.73 -9.76
C ARG A 57 5.45 -9.53 -10.45
N GLN A 58 4.17 -9.64 -10.77
CA GLN A 58 3.44 -8.62 -11.52
C GLN A 58 3.12 -7.39 -10.66
N LYS A 59 2.86 -7.59 -9.36
CA LYS A 59 2.57 -6.49 -8.45
C LYS A 59 3.82 -5.68 -8.10
N TYR A 60 4.96 -6.34 -7.94
CA TYR A 60 6.18 -5.72 -7.41
C TYR A 60 6.90 -4.82 -8.42
N THR A 61 6.96 -5.23 -9.70
CA THR A 61 7.65 -4.45 -10.75
C THR A 61 6.77 -3.37 -11.39
N ARG A 62 5.46 -3.34 -11.06
CA ARG A 62 4.52 -2.37 -11.62
C ARG A 62 4.85 -0.95 -11.13
N PRO A 63 5.00 0.05 -12.02
CA PRO A 63 5.36 1.42 -11.62
C PRO A 63 4.42 2.04 -10.59
N SER A 64 3.11 1.80 -10.71
CA SER A 64 2.11 2.29 -9.75
C SER A 64 2.30 1.71 -8.36
N SER A 65 2.70 0.44 -8.25
CA SER A 65 2.97 -0.22 -6.96
C SER A 65 4.25 0.30 -6.33
N ILE A 66 5.30 0.51 -7.14
CA ILE A 66 6.56 1.11 -6.69
C ILE A 66 6.28 2.50 -6.12
N TRP A 67 5.54 3.34 -6.86
CA TRP A 67 5.21 4.69 -6.42
C TRP A 67 4.35 4.71 -5.15
N ALA A 68 3.37 3.81 -5.06
CA ALA A 68 2.56 3.67 -3.84
C ALA A 68 3.41 3.30 -2.61
N SER A 69 4.39 2.41 -2.78
CA SER A 69 5.29 1.99 -1.70
C SER A 69 6.22 3.12 -1.25
N ILE A 70 6.76 3.89 -2.21
CA ILE A 70 7.58 5.08 -1.93
C ILE A 70 6.76 6.12 -1.16
N LYS A 71 5.56 6.46 -1.66
CA LYS A 71 4.67 7.45 -1.02
C LYS A 71 4.27 7.04 0.41
N GLN A 72 4.01 5.76 0.65
CA GLN A 72 3.73 5.27 2.00
C GLN A 72 4.92 5.49 2.92
N LYS A 73 6.14 5.11 2.52
CA LYS A 73 7.34 5.35 3.31
C LYS A 73 7.56 6.82 3.63
N GLU A 74 7.43 7.70 2.64
CA GLU A 74 7.54 9.15 2.84
C GLU A 74 6.52 9.66 3.86
N THR A 75 5.28 9.13 3.82
CA THR A 75 4.23 9.50 4.77
C THR A 75 4.55 9.05 6.19
N TYR A 76 5.16 7.87 6.38
CA TYR A 76 5.56 7.38 7.69
C TYR A 76 6.79 8.12 8.25
N GLU A 77 7.78 8.47 7.42
CA GLU A 77 8.99 9.18 7.86
C GLU A 77 8.73 10.66 8.18
N SER A 78 7.71 11.28 7.59
CA SER A 78 7.40 12.71 7.76
C SER A 78 6.27 13.02 8.76
N ALA A 79 5.73 12.02 9.44
CA ALA A 79 4.65 12.23 10.41
C ALA A 79 5.18 12.31 11.86
N PRO A 80 5.16 13.48 12.52
CA PRO A 80 4.85 13.49 13.94
C PRO A 80 3.40 13.00 14.08
N THR A 81 3.12 12.18 15.09
CA THR A 81 1.82 11.61 15.47
C THR A 81 0.62 12.50 15.09
N LYS A 82 0.14 12.40 13.84
CA LYS A 82 -1.06 13.11 13.40
C LYS A 82 -2.18 12.10 13.41
N SER A 83 -2.94 12.18 14.50
CA SER A 83 -4.27 11.59 14.63
C SER A 83 -4.97 11.62 13.29
N SER A 84 -5.51 10.49 12.88
CA SER A 84 -6.41 10.38 11.75
C SER A 84 -7.59 11.34 11.96
N PHE A 85 -7.45 12.58 11.51
CA PHE A 85 -8.58 13.48 11.36
C PHE A 85 -9.36 12.93 10.18
N SER A 86 -10.28 12.01 10.46
CA SER A 86 -11.42 11.77 9.59
C SER A 86 -12.03 13.14 9.29
N ARG A 87 -12.27 13.44 8.02
CA ARG A 87 -12.87 14.71 7.56
C ARG A 87 -14.24 15.00 8.19
N SER A 88 -14.80 14.10 9.01
CA SER A 88 -16.02 14.32 9.76
C SER A 88 -15.71 14.91 11.15
N SER A 89 -15.50 16.21 11.20
CA SER A 89 -15.73 16.97 12.43
C SER A 89 -17.23 16.94 12.76
N LYS A 90 -17.60 16.08 13.73
CA LYS A 90 -18.75 16.05 14.68
C LYS A 90 -20.11 16.76 14.44
N GLU A 91 -20.45 17.33 13.30
CA GLU A 91 -21.85 17.74 13.01
C GLU A 91 -22.39 17.01 11.79
N LYS A 92 -23.45 16.24 12.04
CA LYS A 92 -24.21 15.52 11.02
C LYS A 92 -25.15 16.53 10.38
N PHE A 93 -24.86 16.94 9.15
CA PHE A 93 -25.75 17.79 8.36
C PHE A 93 -27.14 17.14 8.22
N ASP A 94 -28.18 17.85 8.61
CA ASP A 94 -29.58 17.41 8.52
C ASP A 94 -30.26 18.09 7.34
N PHE A 95 -30.53 17.36 6.26
CA PHE A 95 -31.19 17.88 5.06
C PHE A 95 -32.59 18.46 5.31
N LYS A 96 -33.24 18.12 6.43
CA LYS A 96 -34.56 18.69 6.77
C LYS A 96 -34.45 20.02 7.49
N ASN A 97 -33.43 20.15 8.33
CA ASN A 97 -33.33 21.21 9.30
C ASN A 97 -32.20 22.19 9.01
N ASP A 98 -31.26 21.86 8.14
CA ASP A 98 -30.12 22.70 7.79
C ASP A 98 -30.24 23.25 6.36
N CYS A 99 -29.89 24.52 6.20
CA CYS A 99 -29.80 25.17 4.91
C CYS A 99 -28.66 24.55 4.09
N PHE A 100 -29.01 24.03 2.91
CA PHE A 100 -28.06 23.41 1.98
C PHE A 100 -26.94 24.35 1.51
N ILE A 101 -27.17 25.68 1.52
CA ILE A 101 -26.20 26.65 1.02
C ILE A 101 -25.23 27.11 2.12
N CYS A 102 -25.71 27.33 3.35
CA CYS A 102 -24.91 27.92 4.42
C CYS A 102 -24.63 27.00 5.62
N GLY A 103 -25.20 25.79 5.65
CA GLY A 103 -24.96 24.81 6.71
C GLY A 103 -25.57 25.15 8.07
N LYS A 104 -26.41 26.21 8.15
CA LYS A 104 -27.06 26.67 9.39
C LYS A 104 -28.49 26.13 9.47
N PRO A 105 -29.08 25.98 10.66
CA PRO A 105 -30.46 25.56 10.80
C PRO A 105 -31.40 26.51 10.03
N ALA A 106 -32.21 25.93 9.15
CA ALA A 106 -33.25 26.58 8.41
C ALA A 106 -34.33 27.07 9.39
N VAL A 107 -34.40 28.39 9.57
CA VAL A 107 -35.49 29.03 10.32
C VAL A 107 -36.74 28.96 9.46
N VAL A 108 -37.57 27.94 9.69
CA VAL A 108 -38.93 27.90 9.14
C VAL A 108 -39.82 28.65 10.12
N ASP A 109 -40.06 29.93 9.87
CA ASP A 109 -41.11 30.67 10.56
C ASP A 109 -42.45 30.05 10.17
N SER A 110 -42.98 29.17 11.04
CA SER A 110 -44.34 28.66 10.92
C SER A 110 -45.30 29.81 11.21
N LYS A 111 -45.63 30.58 10.17
CA LYS A 111 -46.84 31.39 10.15
C LYS A 111 -47.96 30.53 9.57
N TYR A 112 -48.93 30.23 10.45
CA TYR A 112 -50.25 29.73 10.09
C TYR A 112 -50.92 30.64 9.04
#